data_AF-A0A550D0T8-F1
#
_entry.id   AF-A0A550D0T8-F1
#
_cell.length_a   1.000
_cell.length_b   1.000
_cell.length_c   1.000
_cell.angle_alpha   90.00
_cell.angle_beta   90.00
_cell.angle_gamma   90.00
#
_symmetry.space_group_name_H-M   'P 1'
#
loop_
_entity.id
_entity.type
_entity.pdbx_description
1 polymer ?
#
loop_
_entity_poly.entity_id
_entity_poly.type
_entity_poly.pdbx_seq_one_letter_code
_entity_poly.pdbx_strand_id
1 'polypeptide(L)'
;MDVPFDQELPQRALLDALCSIPQTVFDDWQTQAEQQVLEFVEKRLKADESAKDALGTDTPTPDTLKLATAIFLDGSGGCDLTYPAVLVWPKLSGWTYGRVEMPWSISSLRFGNIFNIMARRMVELAGGHPHTMTIHEMDKLDPWYHFAGDPYGERIVYSWRCVLSNYRYNRENRLALLGPSDTATARACLAAKACTLTFRGKDALCAHCSERFSESEALYGHIREAHARNPVTLHDFVPGLDIDYASIMCVDLQVEPSSQVGEVDNSGRD
;
A
#
# COMPACT_ATOMS: atom_id res chain seq x y z
N MET A 1 -14.35 25.99 -31.90
CA MET A 1 -13.02 26.36 -31.37
C MET A 1 -12.11 25.20 -31.72
N ASP A 2 -11.24 25.36 -32.71
CA ASP A 2 -10.16 24.42 -32.98
C ASP A 2 -9.15 24.55 -31.85
N VAL A 3 -9.09 23.54 -30.99
CA VAL A 3 -8.00 23.40 -30.03
C VAL A 3 -6.96 22.53 -30.73
N PRO A 4 -5.77 23.05 -31.06
CA PRO A 4 -4.73 22.26 -31.70
C PRO A 4 -4.32 21.15 -30.73
N PHE A 5 -4.72 19.92 -31.02
CA PHE A 5 -4.38 18.75 -30.21
C PHE A 5 -2.98 18.21 -30.53
N ASP A 6 -2.34 18.75 -31.59
CA ASP A 6 -1.06 18.31 -32.15
C ASP A 6 0.15 19.10 -31.63
N GLN A 7 -0.05 20.10 -30.77
CA GLN A 7 1.05 20.94 -30.27
C GLN A 7 1.57 20.40 -28.94
N GLU A 8 2.86 20.07 -28.89
CA GLU A 8 3.55 19.78 -27.63
C GLU A 8 3.50 21.04 -26.74
N LEU A 9 2.77 20.94 -25.63
CA LEU A 9 2.75 21.99 -24.61
C LEU A 9 4.06 21.94 -23.82
N PRO A 10 4.81 23.05 -23.72
CA PRO A 10 5.96 23.12 -22.83
C PRO A 10 5.54 22.79 -21.40
N GLN A 11 6.37 22.02 -20.66
CA GLN A 11 6.08 21.62 -19.29
C GLN A 11 5.69 22.81 -18.39
N ARG A 12 6.35 23.95 -18.56
CA ARG A 12 6.04 25.19 -17.83
C ARG A 12 4.64 25.71 -18.13
N ALA A 13 4.19 25.67 -19.38
CA ALA A 13 2.84 26.10 -19.75
C ALA A 13 1.76 25.17 -19.16
N LEU A 14 2.03 23.86 -19.09
CA LEU A 14 1.15 22.92 -18.41
C LEU A 14 1.09 23.20 -16.90
N LEU A 15 2.24 23.43 -16.26
CA LEU A 15 2.29 23.79 -14.84
C LEU A 15 1.57 25.11 -14.56
N ASP A 16 1.79 26.14 -15.37
CA ASP A 16 1.12 27.43 -15.24
C ASP A 16 -0.41 27.25 -15.41
N ALA A 17 -0.85 26.42 -16.36
CA ALA A 17 -2.26 26.08 -16.53
C ALA A 17 -2.83 25.35 -15.31
N LEU A 18 -2.12 24.35 -14.77
CA LEU A 18 -2.54 23.64 -13.56
C LEU A 18 -2.59 24.56 -12.33
N CYS A 19 -1.60 25.45 -12.18
CA CYS A 19 -1.56 26.46 -11.12
C CYS A 19 -2.63 27.55 -11.27
N SER A 20 -3.17 27.74 -12.48
CA SER A 20 -4.27 28.68 -12.74
C SER A 20 -5.64 28.12 -12.34
N ILE A 21 -5.75 26.81 -12.13
CA ILE A 21 -6.98 26.19 -11.64
C ILE A 21 -7.18 26.65 -10.19
N PRO A 22 -8.31 27.30 -9.86
CA PRO A 22 -8.58 27.73 -8.49
C PRO A 22 -8.58 26.53 -7.53
N GLN A 23 -7.97 26.71 -6.36
CA GLN A 23 -7.93 25.67 -5.32
C GLN A 23 -9.34 25.16 -4.96
N THR A 24 -10.34 26.04 -5.01
CA THR A 24 -11.75 25.71 -4.76
C THR A 24 -12.27 24.60 -5.67
N VAL A 25 -11.78 24.49 -6.91
CA VAL A 25 -12.19 23.41 -7.83
C VAL A 25 -11.75 22.04 -7.28
N PHE A 26 -10.54 21.97 -6.73
CA PHE A 26 -10.03 20.73 -6.13
C PHE A 26 -10.71 20.44 -4.80
N ASP A 27 -10.94 21.47 -3.98
CA ASP A 27 -11.62 21.32 -2.69
C ASP A 27 -13.08 20.86 -2.87
N ASP A 28 -13.79 21.43 -3.85
CA ASP A 28 -15.17 21.06 -4.20
C ASP A 28 -15.22 19.62 -4.74
N TRP A 29 -14.30 19.27 -5.64
CA TRP A 29 -14.19 17.92 -6.17
C TRP A 29 -13.91 16.90 -5.05
N GLN A 30 -12.96 17.20 -4.16
CA GLN A 30 -12.60 16.32 -3.05
C GLN A 30 -13.79 16.15 -2.11
N THR A 31 -14.45 17.24 -1.74
CA THR A 31 -15.64 17.21 -0.87
C THR A 31 -16.75 16.35 -1.50
N GLN A 32 -16.98 16.49 -2.80
CA GLN A 32 -17.98 15.70 -3.52
C GLN A 32 -17.60 14.21 -3.57
N ALA A 33 -16.33 13.88 -3.79
CA ALA A 33 -15.84 12.51 -3.80
C ALA A 33 -15.95 11.86 -2.40
N GLU A 34 -15.51 12.56 -1.36
CA GLU A 34 -15.63 12.12 0.04
C GLU A 34 -17.10 11.86 0.40
N GLN A 35 -18.01 12.79 0.06
CA GLN A 35 -19.44 12.64 0.32
C GLN A 35 -20.03 11.39 -0.34
N GLN A 36 -19.67 11.12 -1.60
CA GLN A 36 -20.14 9.92 -2.31
C GLN A 36 -19.58 8.63 -1.71
N VAL A 37 -18.31 8.62 -1.26
CA VAL A 37 -17.75 7.47 -0.54
C VAL A 37 -18.44 7.28 0.81
N LEU A 38 -18.77 8.36 1.53
CA LEU A 38 -19.53 8.28 2.79
C LEU A 38 -20.93 7.72 2.59
N GLU A 39 -21.67 8.17 1.58
CA GLU A 39 -22.99 7.62 1.25
C GLU A 39 -22.91 6.13 0.91
N PHE A 40 -21.85 5.73 0.18
CA PHE A 40 -21.57 4.32 -0.07
C PHE A 40 -21.35 3.53 1.23
N VAL A 41 -20.51 4.05 2.15
CA VAL A 41 -20.24 3.43 3.45
C VAL A 41 -21.53 3.35 4.27
N GLU A 42 -22.31 4.42 4.37
CA GLU A 42 -23.56 4.46 5.14
C GLU A 42 -24.57 3.42 4.60
N LYS A 43 -24.72 3.34 3.28
CA LYS A 43 -25.56 2.32 2.64
C LYS A 43 -25.07 0.92 2.98
N ARG A 44 -23.74 0.70 3.02
CA ARG A 44 -23.18 -0.61 3.36
C ARG A 44 -23.42 -0.96 4.83
N LEU A 45 -23.20 -0.03 5.76
CA LEU A 45 -23.44 -0.22 7.18
C LEU A 45 -24.90 -0.58 7.47
N LYS A 46 -25.85 0.05 6.78
CA LYS A 46 -27.29 -0.30 6.89
C LYS A 46 -27.62 -1.71 6.39
N ALA A 47 -26.82 -2.23 5.46
CA ALA A 47 -27.08 -3.52 4.80
C ALA A 47 -26.33 -4.70 5.44
N ASP A 48 -25.31 -4.45 6.25
CA ASP A 48 -24.38 -5.47 6.75
C ASP A 48 -23.85 -5.12 8.14
N GLU A 49 -24.32 -5.86 9.16
CA GLU A 49 -23.86 -5.70 10.55
C GLU A 49 -22.37 -5.94 10.71
N SER A 50 -21.76 -6.83 9.91
CA SER A 50 -20.32 -7.08 9.99
C SER A 50 -19.48 -5.88 9.55
N ALA A 51 -20.04 -5.01 8.69
CA ALA A 51 -19.39 -3.75 8.31
C ALA A 51 -19.38 -2.74 9.46
N LYS A 52 -20.43 -2.73 10.29
CA LYS A 52 -20.50 -1.89 11.50
C LYS A 52 -19.47 -2.32 12.53
N ASP A 53 -19.38 -3.62 12.80
CA ASP A 53 -18.37 -4.16 13.72
C ASP A 53 -16.94 -3.87 13.24
N ALA A 54 -16.73 -3.85 11.93
CA ALA A 54 -15.42 -3.58 11.34
C ALA A 54 -15.00 -2.10 11.49
N LEU A 55 -15.91 -1.15 11.25
CA LEU A 55 -15.61 0.29 11.41
C LEU A 55 -15.79 0.80 12.84
N GLY A 56 -16.61 0.13 13.65
CA GLY A 56 -17.03 0.54 14.99
C GLY A 56 -17.88 1.81 15.03
N THR A 57 -18.63 2.09 13.95
CA THR A 57 -19.57 3.21 13.92
C THR A 57 -20.77 2.87 13.03
N ASP A 58 -21.94 3.34 13.45
CA ASP A 58 -23.17 3.32 12.65
C ASP A 58 -23.33 4.61 11.81
N THR A 59 -22.56 5.64 12.13
CA THR A 59 -22.65 6.98 11.58
C THR A 59 -21.28 7.38 11.04
N PRO A 60 -20.97 7.04 9.77
CA PRO A 60 -19.69 7.35 9.19
C PRO A 60 -19.54 8.87 9.01
N THR A 61 -18.34 9.38 9.26
CA THR A 61 -17.96 10.79 9.07
C THR A 61 -16.76 10.86 8.14
N PRO A 62 -16.38 12.04 7.61
CA PRO A 62 -15.17 12.16 6.80
C PRO A 62 -13.91 11.58 7.47
N ASP A 63 -13.79 11.69 8.79
CA ASP A 63 -12.66 11.11 9.54
C ASP A 63 -12.70 9.58 9.59
N THR A 64 -13.87 8.95 9.46
CA THR A 64 -14.00 7.50 9.29
C THR A 64 -13.25 7.00 8.05
N LEU A 65 -13.22 7.79 6.97
CA LEU A 65 -12.49 7.42 5.75
C LEU A 65 -10.97 7.38 5.96
N LYS A 66 -10.46 8.17 6.90
CA LYS A 66 -9.02 8.30 7.19
C LYS A 66 -8.49 7.21 8.12
N LEU A 67 -9.39 6.41 8.70
CA LEU A 67 -9.01 5.31 9.59
C LEU A 67 -8.16 4.28 8.83
N ALA A 68 -7.15 3.74 9.50
CA ALA A 68 -6.35 2.63 8.97
C ALA A 68 -7.18 1.37 8.72
N THR A 69 -8.36 1.30 9.33
CA THR A 69 -9.33 0.20 9.24
C THR A 69 -10.36 0.36 8.11
N ALA A 70 -10.38 1.50 7.42
CA ALA A 70 -11.29 1.76 6.30
C ALA A 70 -10.65 1.34 4.97
N ILE A 71 -10.77 0.05 4.64
CA ILE A 71 -10.27 -0.54 3.39
C ILE A 71 -11.42 -0.75 2.40
N PHE A 72 -11.20 -0.26 1.19
CA PHE A 72 -12.08 -0.43 0.04
C PHE A 72 -11.40 -1.33 -0.99
N LEU A 73 -12.18 -1.97 -1.86
CA LEU A 73 -11.64 -2.76 -2.97
C LEU A 73 -12.11 -2.19 -4.28
N ASP A 74 -11.23 -2.19 -5.27
CA ASP A 74 -11.68 -2.01 -6.64
C ASP A 74 -12.42 -3.26 -7.12
N GLY A 75 -13.66 -3.10 -7.57
CA GLY A 75 -14.54 -4.23 -7.92
C GLY A 75 -14.08 -5.05 -9.12
N SER A 76 -12.91 -4.74 -9.67
CA SER A 76 -12.35 -5.23 -10.93
C SER A 76 -11.01 -5.94 -10.79
N GLY A 77 -10.26 -5.73 -9.71
CA GLY A 77 -8.90 -6.28 -9.56
C GLY A 77 -8.54 -6.71 -8.14
N GLY A 78 -9.36 -6.37 -7.15
CA GLY A 78 -9.07 -6.67 -5.75
C GLY A 78 -7.91 -5.85 -5.19
N CYS A 79 -7.62 -4.67 -5.76
CA CYS A 79 -6.66 -3.75 -5.17
C CYS A 79 -7.25 -3.14 -3.90
N ASP A 80 -6.49 -3.18 -2.81
CA ASP A 80 -6.85 -2.50 -1.56
C ASP A 80 -6.67 -0.99 -1.72
N LEU A 81 -7.77 -0.25 -1.58
CA LEU A 81 -7.82 1.20 -1.62
C LEU A 81 -8.01 1.72 -0.20
N THR A 82 -7.16 2.67 0.17
CA THR A 82 -7.24 3.41 1.42
C THR A 82 -7.39 4.90 1.12
N TYR A 83 -7.70 5.74 2.10
CA TYR A 83 -7.67 7.18 1.89
C TYR A 83 -6.23 7.69 1.72
N PRO A 84 -5.94 8.63 0.79
CA PRO A 84 -6.88 9.26 -0.14
C PRO A 84 -7.03 8.51 -1.49
N ALA A 85 -6.34 7.37 -1.68
CA ALA A 85 -6.36 6.62 -2.95
C ALA A 85 -7.78 6.23 -3.43
N VAL A 86 -8.71 5.96 -2.52
CA VAL A 86 -10.12 5.70 -2.86
C VAL A 86 -10.80 6.89 -3.57
N LEU A 87 -10.38 8.13 -3.29
CA LEU A 87 -10.93 9.34 -3.91
C LEU A 87 -10.48 9.53 -5.36
N VAL A 88 -9.40 8.88 -5.77
CA VAL A 88 -8.79 9.04 -7.10
C VAL A 88 -8.93 7.78 -7.98
N TRP A 89 -9.59 6.74 -7.46
CA TRP A 89 -9.93 5.51 -8.19
C TRP A 89 -11.02 5.73 -9.26
N PRO A 90 -10.96 5.18 -10.50
CA PRO A 90 -10.06 4.15 -11.02
C PRO A 90 -8.77 4.69 -11.67
N LYS A 91 -8.58 6.01 -11.72
CA LYS A 91 -7.51 6.63 -12.52
C LYS A 91 -6.10 6.17 -12.11
N LEU A 92 -5.89 5.79 -10.85
CA LEU A 92 -4.57 5.34 -10.36
C LEU A 92 -4.39 3.80 -10.34
N SER A 93 -5.44 2.97 -10.42
CA SER A 93 -5.34 1.51 -10.22
C SER A 93 -5.17 0.67 -11.48
N GLY A 94 -4.77 1.30 -12.61
CA GLY A 94 -4.74 0.71 -13.97
C GLY A 94 -3.83 -0.48 -14.26
N TRP A 95 -3.58 -1.40 -13.31
CA TRP A 95 -2.77 -2.60 -13.51
C TRP A 95 -3.36 -3.55 -14.57
N THR A 96 -4.70 -3.59 -14.69
CA THR A 96 -5.41 -4.55 -15.56
C THR A 96 -6.13 -3.94 -16.76
N TYR A 97 -6.35 -2.63 -16.74
CA TYR A 97 -7.19 -1.94 -17.73
C TYR A 97 -6.40 -0.81 -18.35
N GLY A 98 -5.61 -1.11 -19.38
CA GLY A 98 -4.85 -0.08 -20.12
C GLY A 98 -5.77 1.10 -20.48
N ARG A 99 -5.33 2.34 -20.18
CA ARG A 99 -6.01 3.62 -20.50
C ARG A 99 -7.54 3.56 -20.58
N VAL A 100 -8.23 2.88 -19.65
CA VAL A 100 -9.68 3.03 -19.62
C VAL A 100 -9.95 4.32 -18.87
N GLU A 101 -10.22 5.37 -19.63
CA GLU A 101 -10.70 6.66 -19.16
C GLU A 101 -12.12 6.50 -18.60
N MET A 102 -12.26 5.74 -17.51
CA MET A 102 -13.52 5.66 -16.81
C MET A 102 -13.68 6.92 -15.94
N PRO A 103 -14.86 7.55 -15.95
CA PRO A 103 -15.17 8.56 -14.96
C PRO A 103 -15.09 7.92 -13.56
N TRP A 104 -14.63 8.72 -12.59
CA TRP A 104 -14.66 8.33 -11.19
C TRP A 104 -16.09 7.94 -10.79
N SER A 105 -16.27 6.81 -10.11
CA SER A 105 -17.57 6.30 -9.70
C SER A 105 -17.44 5.35 -8.51
N ILE A 106 -18.40 5.40 -7.59
CA ILE A 106 -18.53 4.44 -6.48
C ILE A 106 -19.16 3.10 -6.91
N SER A 107 -19.69 2.99 -8.13
CA SER A 107 -20.48 1.83 -8.59
C SER A 107 -19.72 0.50 -8.52
N SER A 108 -18.40 0.57 -8.61
CA SER A 108 -17.52 -0.58 -8.60
C SER A 108 -16.75 -0.72 -7.29
N LEU A 109 -16.89 0.23 -6.34
CA LEU A 109 -16.26 0.10 -5.04
C LEU A 109 -16.93 -1.03 -4.26
N ARG A 110 -16.11 -1.82 -3.57
CA ARG A 110 -16.58 -2.82 -2.62
C ARG A 110 -16.00 -2.50 -1.25
N PHE A 111 -16.75 -2.88 -0.22
CA PHE A 111 -16.30 -2.72 1.15
C PHE A 111 -15.53 -3.98 1.58
N GLY A 112 -14.27 -3.83 1.96
CA GLY A 112 -13.36 -4.94 2.21
C GLY A 112 -13.55 -5.55 3.60
N ASN A 113 -14.69 -6.17 3.92
CA ASN A 113 -14.99 -6.66 5.29
C ASN A 113 -13.82 -7.44 5.92
N ILE A 114 -13.25 -8.42 5.20
CA ILE A 114 -12.14 -9.22 5.72
C ILE A 114 -10.85 -8.41 5.88
N PHE A 115 -10.61 -7.46 4.99
CA PHE A 115 -9.45 -6.55 5.07
C PHE A 115 -9.62 -5.54 6.21
N ASN A 116 -10.84 -5.10 6.51
CA ASN A 116 -11.13 -4.25 7.66
C ASN A 116 -10.92 -5.00 8.98
N ILE A 117 -11.34 -6.27 9.06
CA ILE A 117 -11.06 -7.15 10.22
C ILE A 117 -9.55 -7.33 10.40
N MET A 118 -8.82 -7.56 9.31
CA MET A 118 -7.36 -7.67 9.34
C MET A 118 -6.70 -6.35 9.79
N ALA A 119 -7.14 -5.22 9.23
CA ALA A 119 -6.63 -3.90 9.59
C ALA A 119 -6.93 -3.55 11.05
N ARG A 120 -8.11 -3.89 11.55
CA ARG A 120 -8.44 -3.78 12.98
C ARG A 120 -7.44 -4.56 13.82
N ARG A 121 -7.21 -5.82 13.46
CA ARG A 121 -6.24 -6.67 14.17
C ARG A 121 -4.82 -6.11 14.13
N MET A 122 -4.38 -5.55 13.01
CA MET A 122 -3.09 -4.86 12.89
C MET A 122 -3.02 -3.69 13.88
N VAL A 123 -4.00 -2.79 13.86
CA VAL A 123 -4.04 -1.63 14.76
C VAL A 123 -3.99 -2.05 16.23
N GLU A 124 -4.79 -3.04 16.64
CA GLU A 124 -4.78 -3.58 18.00
C GLU A 124 -3.42 -4.14 18.40
N LEU A 125 -2.80 -4.92 17.51
CA LEU A 125 -1.48 -5.52 17.74
C LEU A 125 -0.39 -4.45 17.89
N ALA A 126 -0.48 -3.35 17.13
CA ALA A 126 0.41 -2.20 17.25
C ALA A 126 0.14 -1.33 18.50
N GLY A 127 -0.83 -1.70 19.33
CA GLY A 127 -1.21 -0.95 20.54
C GLY A 127 -2.10 0.26 20.26
N GLY A 128 -2.64 0.38 19.05
CA GLY A 128 -3.55 1.44 18.63
C GLY A 128 -5.02 1.13 18.94
N HIS A 129 -5.86 2.16 18.81
CA HIS A 129 -7.30 2.01 18.90
C HIS A 129 -7.95 2.00 17.49
N PRO A 130 -8.61 0.91 17.06
CA PRO A 130 -9.09 0.73 15.69
C PRO A 130 -10.03 1.80 15.13
N HIS A 131 -10.78 2.47 16.02
CA HIS A 131 -11.81 3.44 15.63
C HIS A 131 -11.29 4.89 15.61
N THR A 132 -10.01 5.09 15.90
CA THR A 132 -9.39 6.43 15.88
C THR A 132 -8.03 6.43 15.18
N MET A 133 -7.35 5.28 15.09
CA MET A 133 -6.06 5.17 14.43
C MET A 133 -6.19 5.44 12.93
N THR A 134 -5.54 6.49 12.48
CA THR A 134 -5.50 6.90 11.08
C THR A 134 -4.42 6.17 10.30
N ILE A 135 -4.55 6.19 8.98
CA ILE A 135 -3.53 5.69 8.04
C ILE A 135 -2.18 6.37 8.28
N HIS A 136 -2.19 7.69 8.49
CA HIS A 136 -0.96 8.47 8.71
C HIS A 136 -0.26 8.08 10.01
N GLU A 137 -1.01 7.83 11.08
CA GLU A 137 -0.44 7.34 12.33
C GLU A 137 0.16 5.94 12.17
N MET A 138 -0.49 5.04 11.44
CA MET A 138 0.07 3.72 11.13
C MET A 138 1.32 3.81 10.23
N ASP A 139 1.34 4.69 9.23
CA ASP A 139 2.54 4.97 8.43
C ASP A 139 3.70 5.48 9.31
N LYS A 140 3.40 6.34 10.30
CA LYS A 140 4.40 6.86 11.23
C LYS A 140 4.91 5.80 12.21
N LEU A 141 4.03 4.93 12.69
CA LEU A 141 4.41 3.80 13.54
C LEU A 141 5.24 2.76 12.77
N ASP A 142 4.94 2.61 11.47
CA ASP A 142 5.52 1.61 10.56
C ASP A 142 5.64 0.22 11.22
N PRO A 143 4.53 -0.39 11.69
CA PRO A 143 4.59 -1.71 12.31
C PRO A 143 4.82 -2.80 11.28
N TRP A 144 5.50 -3.86 11.71
CA TRP A 144 5.79 -5.05 10.91
C TRP A 144 5.14 -6.27 11.54
N TYR A 145 4.68 -7.19 10.71
CA TYR A 145 3.90 -8.35 11.14
C TYR A 145 4.43 -9.63 10.52
N HIS A 146 4.04 -10.75 11.12
CA HIS A 146 4.20 -12.07 10.52
C HIS A 146 2.98 -12.94 10.83
N PHE A 147 2.83 -14.04 10.10
CA PHE A 147 1.80 -15.05 10.39
C PHE A 147 2.44 -16.24 11.11
N ALA A 148 2.08 -16.48 12.37
CA ALA A 148 2.60 -17.59 13.15
C ALA A 148 2.23 -18.95 12.53
N GLY A 149 3.12 -19.95 12.61
CA GLY A 149 2.86 -21.33 12.17
C GLY A 149 2.91 -21.55 10.65
N ASP A 150 3.62 -20.71 9.90
CA ASP A 150 3.77 -20.91 8.45
C ASP A 150 4.46 -22.27 8.20
N PRO A 151 3.83 -23.19 7.43
CA PRO A 151 4.31 -24.56 7.27
C PRO A 151 5.68 -24.66 6.58
N TYR A 152 6.13 -23.62 5.89
CA TYR A 152 7.39 -23.66 5.14
C TYR A 152 8.62 -23.30 5.98
N GLY A 153 8.45 -22.97 7.26
CA GLY A 153 9.55 -22.59 8.15
C GLY A 153 10.19 -21.23 7.82
N GLU A 154 9.86 -20.64 6.67
CA GLU A 154 10.23 -19.27 6.31
C GLU A 154 9.53 -18.28 7.24
N ARG A 155 10.30 -17.35 7.79
CA ARG A 155 9.75 -16.26 8.61
C ARG A 155 9.58 -15.04 7.73
N ILE A 156 8.64 -15.15 6.80
CA ILE A 156 8.25 -14.00 5.97
C ILE A 156 7.56 -12.99 6.88
N VAL A 157 8.11 -11.78 6.88
CA VAL A 157 7.57 -10.63 7.59
C VAL A 157 7.11 -9.57 6.60
N TYR A 158 6.07 -8.85 6.96
CA TYR A 158 5.34 -7.93 6.10
C TYR A 158 5.28 -6.57 6.78
N SER A 159 5.57 -5.50 6.04
CA SER A 159 5.14 -4.17 6.47
C SER A 159 3.62 -4.12 6.57
N TRP A 160 3.07 -3.22 7.37
CA TRP A 160 1.62 -3.13 7.58
C TRP A 160 0.83 -2.91 6.27
N ARG A 161 1.39 -2.15 5.31
CA ARG A 161 0.81 -1.95 3.98
C ARG A 161 0.77 -3.25 3.16
N CYS A 162 1.76 -4.13 3.36
CA CYS A 162 1.93 -5.38 2.63
C CYS A 162 1.05 -6.53 3.14
N VAL A 163 0.62 -6.47 4.41
CA VAL A 163 -0.19 -7.53 5.04
C VAL A 163 -1.47 -7.79 4.27
N LEU A 164 -2.16 -6.74 3.83
CA LEU A 164 -3.45 -6.85 3.13
C LEU A 164 -3.26 -7.54 1.76
N SER A 165 -2.26 -7.13 0.99
CA SER A 165 -1.95 -7.72 -0.33
C SER A 165 -1.51 -9.19 -0.26
N ASN A 166 -0.97 -9.63 0.88
CA ASN A 166 -0.47 -11.00 1.08
C ASN A 166 -1.38 -11.86 1.96
N TYR A 167 -2.56 -11.35 2.30
CA TYR A 167 -3.50 -12.08 3.13
C TYR A 167 -3.99 -13.35 2.43
N ARG A 168 -4.06 -14.45 3.19
CA ARG A 168 -4.73 -15.69 2.79
C ARG A 168 -5.85 -15.97 3.78
N TYR A 169 -6.99 -16.42 3.27
CA TYR A 169 -8.22 -16.65 4.03
C TYR A 169 -8.00 -17.41 5.36
N ASN A 170 -8.65 -16.97 6.44
CA ASN A 170 -8.62 -17.53 7.80
C ASN A 170 -7.25 -17.49 8.50
N ARG A 171 -6.48 -16.40 8.34
CA ARG A 171 -5.17 -16.22 8.99
C ARG A 171 -5.10 -15.05 9.96
N GLU A 172 -6.19 -14.32 10.17
CA GLU A 172 -6.27 -13.16 11.06
C GLU A 172 -5.81 -13.48 12.49
N ASN A 173 -6.21 -14.64 13.03
CA ASN A 173 -5.82 -15.07 14.38
C ASN A 173 -4.35 -15.47 14.51
N ARG A 174 -3.66 -15.64 13.38
CA ARG A 174 -2.24 -15.99 13.32
C ARG A 174 -1.35 -14.78 13.11
N LEU A 175 -1.94 -13.61 12.83
CA LEU A 175 -1.18 -12.38 12.70
C LEU A 175 -0.57 -12.00 14.05
N ALA A 176 0.73 -11.73 14.05
CA ALA A 176 1.49 -11.32 15.21
C ALA A 176 2.36 -10.10 14.87
N LEU A 177 2.49 -9.19 15.85
CA LEU A 177 3.40 -8.05 15.74
C LEU A 177 4.85 -8.55 15.84
N LEU A 178 5.70 -8.02 14.97
CA LEU A 178 7.13 -8.27 15.00
C LEU A 178 7.80 -7.47 16.13
N GLY A 179 8.74 -8.08 16.85
CA GLY A 179 9.47 -7.40 17.92
C GLY A 179 10.44 -6.33 17.38
N PRO A 180 10.82 -5.31 18.18
CA PRO A 180 11.61 -4.18 17.69
C PRO A 180 12.93 -4.55 17.01
N SER A 181 13.64 -5.56 17.53
CA SER A 181 14.90 -6.04 16.93
C SER A 181 14.66 -6.62 15.54
N ASP A 182 13.68 -7.51 15.41
CA ASP A 182 13.35 -8.14 14.13
C ASP A 182 12.79 -7.13 13.13
N THR A 183 12.03 -6.14 13.60
CA THR A 183 11.56 -5.02 12.77
C THR A 183 12.73 -4.20 12.21
N ALA A 184 13.76 -3.91 13.02
CA ALA A 184 14.96 -3.23 12.54
C ALA A 184 15.68 -4.07 11.48
N THR A 185 15.82 -5.38 11.71
CA THR A 185 16.39 -6.31 10.72
C THR A 185 15.56 -6.33 9.43
N ALA A 186 14.23 -6.41 9.54
CA ALA A 186 13.33 -6.45 8.40
C ALA A 186 13.45 -5.20 7.52
N ARG A 187 13.54 -4.02 8.14
CA ARG A 187 13.78 -2.75 7.44
C ARG A 187 15.13 -2.74 6.73
N ALA A 188 16.19 -3.21 7.39
CA ALA A 188 17.51 -3.30 6.78
C ALA A 188 17.51 -4.27 5.59
N CYS A 189 16.87 -5.43 5.72
CA CYS A 189 16.70 -6.39 4.63
C CYS A 189 15.91 -5.79 3.47
N LEU A 190 14.82 -5.06 3.73
CA LEU A 190 14.02 -4.43 2.69
C LEU A 190 14.80 -3.33 1.97
N ALA A 191 15.55 -2.51 2.71
CA ALA A 191 16.40 -1.46 2.15
C ALA A 191 17.49 -2.02 1.22
N ALA A 192 18.04 -3.19 1.54
CA ALA A 192 19.05 -3.87 0.73
C ALA A 192 18.45 -4.74 -0.40
N LYS A 193 17.14 -5.01 -0.39
CA LYS A 193 16.47 -5.89 -1.35
C LYS A 193 16.50 -5.24 -2.74
N ALA A 194 16.97 -6.00 -3.73
CA ALA A 194 16.86 -5.61 -5.12
C ALA A 194 15.39 -5.36 -5.48
N CYS A 195 15.09 -4.21 -6.04
CA CYS A 195 13.74 -3.85 -6.43
C CYS A 195 13.32 -4.66 -7.66
N THR A 196 12.19 -5.35 -7.55
CA THR A 196 11.58 -6.14 -8.62
C THR A 196 10.25 -5.54 -9.08
N LEU A 197 9.97 -4.30 -8.71
CA LEU A 197 8.72 -3.62 -9.06
C LEU A 197 8.66 -3.42 -10.57
N THR A 198 7.55 -3.78 -11.19
CA THR A 198 7.31 -3.55 -12.62
C THR A 198 6.12 -2.62 -12.80
N PHE A 199 6.29 -1.59 -13.63
CA PHE A 199 5.22 -0.66 -13.95
C PHE A 199 5.39 -0.09 -15.35
N ARG A 200 4.26 0.30 -15.96
CA ARG A 200 4.21 0.88 -17.31
C ARG A 200 3.12 1.95 -17.38
N GLY A 201 3.45 3.10 -17.97
CA GLY A 201 2.54 4.24 -18.07
C GLY A 201 2.18 4.83 -16.70
N LYS A 202 3.07 4.71 -15.73
CA LYS A 202 2.93 5.24 -14.36
C LYS A 202 3.87 6.41 -14.15
N ASP A 203 3.93 7.00 -12.96
CA ASP A 203 4.92 8.06 -12.66
C ASP A 203 5.91 7.55 -11.61
N ALA A 204 7.21 7.68 -11.88
CA ALA A 204 8.26 7.42 -10.90
C ALA A 204 9.40 8.42 -11.06
N LEU A 205 9.98 8.83 -9.94
CA LEU A 205 11.08 9.80 -9.88
C LEU A 205 12.37 9.12 -9.48
N CYS A 206 13.47 9.34 -10.20
CA CYS A 206 14.79 8.95 -9.71
C CYS A 206 15.12 9.77 -8.45
N ALA A 207 15.47 9.11 -7.35
CA ALA A 207 15.77 9.78 -6.08
C ALA A 207 17.10 10.56 -6.12
N HIS A 208 17.96 10.30 -7.10
CA HIS A 208 19.31 10.87 -7.21
C HIS A 208 19.36 12.15 -8.07
N CYS A 209 18.48 12.29 -9.06
CA CYS A 209 18.46 13.45 -9.97
C CYS A 209 17.07 14.05 -10.23
N SER A 210 16.00 13.47 -9.65
CA SER A 210 14.60 13.86 -9.86
C SER A 210 14.07 13.71 -11.30
N GLU A 211 14.78 12.98 -12.17
CA GLU A 211 14.28 12.65 -13.52
C GLU A 211 13.06 11.70 -13.43
N ARG A 212 12.08 11.91 -14.32
CA ARG A 212 10.79 11.21 -14.32
C ARG A 212 10.77 10.10 -15.36
N PHE A 213 10.21 8.96 -14.98
CA PHE A 213 10.11 7.78 -15.83
C PHE A 213 8.71 7.20 -15.76
N SER A 214 8.20 6.76 -16.91
CA SER A 214 6.90 6.11 -17.02
C SER A 214 6.95 4.59 -17.10
N GLU A 215 8.14 4.02 -17.26
CA GLU A 215 8.38 2.59 -17.36
C GLU A 215 9.54 2.19 -16.43
N SER A 216 9.35 1.09 -15.68
CA SER A 216 10.35 0.62 -14.71
C SER A 216 11.68 0.25 -15.35
N GLU A 217 11.67 -0.30 -16.56
CA GLU A 217 12.89 -0.67 -17.29
C GLU A 217 13.76 0.56 -17.59
N ALA A 218 13.16 1.64 -18.09
CA ALA A 218 13.86 2.90 -18.38
C ALA A 218 14.42 3.53 -17.10
N LEU A 219 13.62 3.57 -16.02
CA LEU A 219 14.07 4.04 -14.71
C LEU A 219 15.28 3.24 -14.21
N TYR A 220 15.21 1.90 -14.27
CA TYR A 220 16.29 1.05 -13.77
C TYR A 220 17.55 1.13 -14.64
N GLY A 221 17.39 1.24 -15.96
CA GLY A 221 18.49 1.52 -16.88
C GLY A 221 19.20 2.82 -16.51
N HIS A 222 18.42 3.90 -16.35
CA HIS A 222 18.93 5.20 -15.92
C HIS A 222 19.69 5.11 -14.58
N ILE A 223 19.11 4.47 -13.56
CA ILE A 223 19.75 4.36 -12.25
C ILE A 223 21.09 3.62 -12.31
N ARG A 224 21.17 2.55 -13.11
CA ARG A 224 22.42 1.80 -13.28
C ARG A 224 23.47 2.60 -14.03
N GLU A 225 23.08 3.30 -15.09
CA GLU A 225 24.01 3.99 -15.99
C GLU A 225 24.46 5.34 -15.44
N ALA A 226 23.52 6.17 -14.99
CA ALA A 226 23.79 7.53 -14.52
C ALA A 226 24.31 7.56 -13.08
N HIS A 227 23.89 6.63 -12.23
CA HIS A 227 24.21 6.62 -10.78
C HIS A 227 25.04 5.43 -10.33
N ALA A 228 25.45 4.53 -11.25
CA ALA A 228 26.26 3.35 -10.97
C ALA A 228 25.71 2.45 -9.84
N ARG A 229 24.38 2.39 -9.67
CA ARG A 229 23.70 1.60 -8.64
C ARG A 229 23.23 0.26 -9.21
N ASN A 230 23.80 -0.84 -8.74
CA ASN A 230 23.38 -2.20 -9.09
C ASN A 230 23.61 -3.16 -7.89
N PRO A 231 22.58 -3.80 -7.34
CA PRO A 231 21.17 -3.74 -7.76
C PRO A 231 20.51 -2.38 -7.48
N VAL A 232 19.45 -2.09 -8.22
CA VAL A 232 18.54 -0.97 -7.90
C VAL A 232 17.67 -1.38 -6.72
N THR A 233 17.48 -0.48 -5.76
CA THR A 233 16.68 -0.68 -4.55
C THR A 233 15.49 0.29 -4.51
N LEU A 234 14.57 0.11 -3.56
CA LEU A 234 13.46 1.06 -3.35
C LEU A 234 13.93 2.45 -2.88
N HIS A 235 15.17 2.60 -2.42
CA HIS A 235 15.72 3.91 -2.05
C HIS A 235 16.22 4.72 -3.24
N ASP A 236 16.37 4.10 -4.41
CA ASP A 236 16.91 4.75 -5.61
C ASP A 236 15.85 5.51 -6.42
N PHE A 237 14.57 5.38 -6.06
CA PHE A 237 13.47 6.08 -6.70
C PHE A 237 12.29 6.31 -5.76
N VAL A 238 11.44 7.28 -6.11
CA VAL A 238 10.17 7.57 -5.44
C VAL A 238 9.05 7.09 -6.37
N PRO A 239 8.31 6.02 -6.01
CA PRO A 239 7.15 5.60 -6.79
C PRO A 239 6.04 6.65 -6.70
N GLY A 240 5.34 6.88 -7.81
CA GLY A 240 4.12 7.67 -7.84
C GLY A 240 2.98 6.98 -7.10
N LEU A 241 1.91 7.74 -6.85
CA LEU A 241 0.71 7.26 -6.14
C LEU A 241 -0.03 6.13 -6.87
N ASP A 242 0.27 5.92 -8.15
CA ASP A 242 -0.34 4.95 -9.05
C ASP A 242 0.46 3.66 -9.23
N ILE A 243 1.57 3.52 -8.50
CA ILE A 243 2.40 2.33 -8.46
C ILE A 243 2.15 1.60 -7.13
N ASP A 244 1.54 0.42 -7.20
CA ASP A 244 1.41 -0.46 -6.04
C ASP A 244 2.73 -1.15 -5.73
N TYR A 245 3.44 -0.65 -4.72
CA TYR A 245 4.65 -1.27 -4.19
C TYR A 245 4.38 -2.07 -2.89
N ALA A 246 3.15 -2.07 -2.37
CA ALA A 246 2.84 -2.73 -1.11
C ALA A 246 3.08 -4.25 -1.22
N SER A 247 2.77 -4.85 -2.36
CA SER A 247 2.97 -6.28 -2.64
C SER A 247 4.42 -6.78 -2.45
N ILE A 248 5.42 -5.91 -2.60
CA ILE A 248 6.85 -6.28 -2.51
C ILE A 248 7.50 -5.92 -1.17
N MET A 249 6.78 -5.25 -0.26
CA MET A 249 7.26 -4.84 1.07
C MET A 249 7.19 -5.97 2.10
N CYS A 250 7.70 -7.14 1.72
CA CYS A 250 7.93 -8.28 2.58
C CYS A 250 9.37 -8.77 2.44
N VAL A 251 9.90 -9.37 3.51
CA VAL A 251 11.24 -9.96 3.54
C VAL A 251 11.21 -11.28 4.31
N ASP A 252 12.13 -12.18 3.96
CA ASP A 252 12.36 -13.39 4.75
C ASP A 252 13.44 -13.09 5.79
N LEU A 253 13.06 -13.16 7.07
CA LEU A 253 14.02 -13.13 8.16
C LEU A 253 14.50 -14.56 8.38
N GLN A 254 15.56 -14.96 7.68
CA GLN A 254 16.16 -16.27 7.91
C GLN A 254 16.42 -16.45 9.40
N VAL A 255 15.83 -17.49 9.98
CA VAL A 255 16.26 -17.97 11.30
C VAL A 255 17.66 -18.50 11.04
N GLU A 256 18.70 -17.86 11.61
CA GLU A 256 20.04 -18.44 11.60
C GLU A 256 19.88 -19.92 11.96
N PRO A 257 20.36 -20.85 11.11
CA PRO A 257 20.14 -22.28 11.34
C PRO A 257 20.69 -22.55 12.73
N SER A 258 19.77 -22.81 13.68
CA SER A 258 20.06 -22.94 15.09
C SER A 258 21.32 -23.77 15.20
N SER A 259 22.44 -23.12 15.56
CA SER A 259 23.74 -23.78 15.58
C SER A 259 23.53 -25.04 16.40
N GLN A 260 23.68 -26.20 15.76
CA GLN A 260 23.37 -27.48 16.35
C GLN A 260 24.10 -27.53 17.70
N VAL A 261 23.30 -27.45 18.77
CA VAL A 261 23.78 -27.65 20.13
C VAL A 261 24.43 -29.01 20.13
N GLY A 262 25.70 -29.01 20.52
CA GLY A 262 26.68 -30.00 20.13
C GLY A 262 26.26 -31.45 20.31
N GLU A 263 26.85 -32.29 19.47
CA GLU A 263 27.10 -33.70 19.73
C GLU A 263 27.35 -33.90 21.23
N VAL A 264 26.36 -34.52 21.90
CA VAL A 264 26.64 -35.21 23.15
C VAL A 264 27.49 -36.41 22.75
N ASP A 265 28.80 -36.19 22.80
CA ASP A 265 29.83 -37.22 22.72
C ASP A 265 29.56 -38.21 23.86
N ASN A 266 28.81 -39.27 23.54
CA ASN A 266 28.48 -40.35 24.46
C ASN A 266 29.60 -41.39 24.39
N SER A 267 30.83 -40.93 24.62
CA SER A 267 32.00 -41.77 24.81
C SER A 267 32.10 -42.16 26.28
N GLY A 268 31.67 -43.38 26.58
CA GLY A 268 32.11 -44.10 27.77
C GLY A 268 31.01 -44.44 28.76
N ARG A 269 30.57 -45.70 28.73
CA ARG A 269 30.71 -46.57 29.90
C ARG A 269 30.72 -48.04 29.49
N ASP A 270 31.81 -48.65 29.93
CA ASP A 270 32.20 -50.07 29.92
C ASP A 270 31.12 -51.04 30.43
#